data_AF-A0A3D1KW77-F1
#
_entry.id   AF-A0A3D1KW77-F1
#
_cell.length_a   1.000
_cell.length_b   1.000
_cell.length_c   1.000
_cell.angle_alpha   90.00
_cell.angle_beta   90.00
_cell.angle_gamma   90.00
#
_symmetry.space_group_name_H-M   'P 1'
#
loop_
_entity.id
_entity.type
_entity.pdbx_description
1 polymer ?
#
loop_
_entity_poly.entity_id
_entity_poly.type
_entity_poly.pdbx_seq_one_letter_code
_entity_poly.pdbx_strand_id
1 'polypeptide(L)'
;MKKSSSVIRRVVKEDERMAYSYYIGEKAHNNDYGYDTGYTFYQYNRPENAIKKFGGKQPLTIEKDICYLKKYKILDTNFFKETEYIKVCKTFEAEDSWDQDVIIFVIDKDEIKNGKMILREVTFSRPAKE
;
A
#
# COMPACT_ATOMS: atom_id res chain seq x y z
N MET A 1 -39.58 24.04 -5.56
CA MET A 1 -38.50 23.24 -4.94
C MET A 1 -38.92 21.79 -4.85
N LYS A 2 -38.25 20.88 -5.57
CA LYS A 2 -38.12 19.46 -5.23
C LYS A 2 -36.93 18.90 -6.01
N LYS A 3 -35.96 18.35 -5.27
CA LYS A 3 -34.66 17.87 -5.75
C LYS A 3 -34.87 16.69 -6.72
N SER A 4 -34.38 16.82 -7.95
CA SER A 4 -34.11 15.66 -8.80
C SER A 4 -32.64 15.32 -8.61
N SER A 5 -32.37 14.27 -7.85
CA SER A 5 -31.02 13.73 -7.72
C SER A 5 -31.15 12.21 -7.66
N SER A 6 -31.08 11.59 -8.84
CA SER A 6 -30.79 10.17 -8.98
C SER A 6 -29.50 10.03 -9.77
N VAL A 7 -28.37 10.13 -9.07
CA VAL A 7 -27.11 9.61 -9.59
C VAL A 7 -27.06 8.14 -9.20
N ILE A 8 -27.59 7.28 -10.07
CA ILE A 8 -27.26 5.86 -10.00
C ILE A 8 -25.86 5.74 -10.58
N ARG A 9 -24.86 5.65 -9.70
CA ARG A 9 -23.54 5.13 -10.07
C ARG A 9 -23.33 3.86 -9.28
N ARG A 10 -23.87 2.75 -9.79
CA ARG A 10 -23.35 1.43 -9.46
C ARG A 10 -22.44 1.03 -10.60
N VAL A 11 -21.18 1.40 -10.48
CA VAL A 11 -20.08 0.73 -11.19
C VAL A 11 -19.22 0.12 -10.10
N VAL A 12 -19.72 -0.99 -9.54
CA VAL A 12 -18.86 -1.93 -8.82
C VAL A 12 -18.51 -2.97 -9.86
N LYS A 13 -17.28 -2.90 -10.36
CA LYS A 13 -16.57 -4.02 -10.99
C LYS A 13 -15.16 -3.56 -11.32
N GLU A 14 -14.24 -3.85 -10.40
CA GLU A 14 -12.92 -4.38 -10.70
C GLU A 14 -12.34 -4.91 -9.39
N ASP A 15 -12.30 -6.25 -9.31
CA ASP A 15 -11.83 -7.10 -8.21
C ASP A 15 -12.54 -6.99 -6.84
N GLU A 16 -13.36 -7.99 -6.50
CA GLU A 16 -13.88 -8.25 -5.14
C GLU A 16 -12.80 -8.74 -4.17
N ARG A 17 -11.56 -8.25 -4.28
CA ARG A 17 -10.52 -8.62 -3.33
C ARG A 17 -10.77 -7.91 -2.02
N MET A 18 -11.19 -8.69 -1.02
CA MET A 18 -11.32 -8.24 0.37
C MET A 18 -9.97 -7.76 0.93
N ALA A 19 -8.86 -8.20 0.35
CA ALA A 19 -7.54 -7.68 0.64
C ALA A 19 -6.58 -7.82 -0.54
N TYR A 20 -5.66 -6.86 -0.67
CA TYR A 20 -4.43 -7.02 -1.46
C TYR A 20 -3.27 -7.22 -0.49
N SER A 21 -2.42 -8.19 -0.75
CA SER A 21 -1.15 -8.34 -0.03
C SER A 21 -0.04 -8.55 -1.05
N TYR A 22 1.03 -7.78 -0.92
CA TYR A 22 2.26 -7.96 -1.66
C TYR A 22 3.36 -8.33 -0.68
N TYR A 23 4.16 -9.31 -1.07
CA TYR A 23 5.33 -9.72 -0.32
C TYR A 23 6.59 -9.46 -1.14
N ILE A 24 7.57 -8.81 -0.54
CA ILE A 24 8.89 -8.63 -1.13
C ILE A 24 9.92 -9.22 -0.18
N GLY A 25 10.61 -10.27 -0.62
CA GLY A 25 11.74 -10.83 0.12
C GLY A 25 12.83 -9.78 0.32
N GLU A 26 13.40 -9.75 1.51
CA GLU A 26 14.58 -8.97 1.83
C GLU A 26 15.77 -9.45 1.00
N LYS A 27 16.76 -8.57 0.86
CA LYS A 27 18.11 -8.98 0.49
C LYS A 27 18.58 -10.14 1.37
N ALA A 28 18.90 -11.27 0.75
CA ALA A 28 19.52 -12.39 1.47
C ALA A 28 20.83 -11.92 2.11
N HIS A 29 20.85 -11.83 3.44
CA HIS A 29 22.10 -11.85 4.19
C HIS A 29 22.56 -13.31 4.23
N ASN A 30 23.80 -13.56 3.80
CA ASN A 30 24.40 -14.88 3.65
C ASN A 30 23.84 -15.93 4.64
N ASN A 31 23.15 -16.96 4.13
CA ASN A 31 22.69 -18.19 4.79
C ASN A 31 21.44 -18.19 5.70
N ASP A 32 20.54 -17.21 5.68
CA ASP A 32 19.27 -17.33 6.43
C ASP A 32 18.06 -17.72 5.55
N TYR A 33 17.61 -18.97 5.70
CA TYR A 33 16.38 -19.53 5.10
C TYR A 33 15.19 -19.44 6.07
N GLY A 34 14.96 -18.27 6.66
CA GLY A 34 13.82 -18.02 7.55
C GLY A 34 12.54 -17.65 6.80
N TYR A 35 11.39 -18.16 7.27
CA TYR A 35 10.05 -17.87 6.74
C TYR A 35 9.55 -16.44 7.03
N ASP A 36 10.30 -15.62 7.79
CA ASP A 36 9.97 -14.24 8.18
C ASP A 36 10.95 -13.19 7.58
N THR A 37 11.42 -13.41 6.35
CA THR A 37 12.53 -12.64 5.76
C THR A 37 12.08 -11.59 4.74
N GLY A 38 10.89 -11.02 4.88
CA GLY A 38 10.40 -10.08 3.86
C GLY A 38 9.35 -9.09 4.30
N TYR A 39 9.23 -8.05 3.49
CA TYR A 39 8.33 -6.92 3.69
C TYR A 39 6.94 -7.27 3.18
N THR A 40 5.92 -6.94 3.98
CA THR A 40 4.53 -7.14 3.62
C THR A 40 3.84 -5.80 3.40
N PHE A 41 3.09 -5.70 2.31
CA PHE A 41 2.30 -4.53 1.96
C PHE A 41 0.85 -4.97 1.82
N TYR A 42 -0.01 -4.58 2.75
CA TYR A 42 -1.37 -5.08 2.77
C TYR A 42 -2.40 -3.97 2.77
N GLN A 43 -3.48 -4.21 2.05
CA GLN A 43 -4.69 -3.40 2.01
C GLN A 43 -5.83 -4.31 2.46
N TYR A 44 -6.52 -3.97 3.54
CA TYR A 44 -7.68 -4.75 4.00
C TYR A 44 -8.96 -3.93 3.88
N ASN A 45 -9.85 -4.35 2.99
CA ASN A 45 -11.18 -3.76 2.85
C ASN A 45 -12.05 -4.25 4.00
N ARG A 46 -12.25 -3.39 5.00
CA ARG A 46 -13.08 -3.74 6.15
C ARG A 46 -14.56 -3.72 5.73
N PRO A 47 -15.39 -4.68 6.16
CA PRO A 47 -16.80 -4.62 5.85
C PRO A 47 -17.43 -3.39 6.55
N GLU A 48 -18.43 -2.75 5.91
CA GLU A 48 -19.00 -1.48 6.40
C GLU A 48 -19.53 -1.56 7.84
N ASN A 49 -20.07 -2.71 8.22
CA ASN A 49 -20.57 -2.96 9.58
C ASN A 49 -19.44 -2.93 10.61
N ALA A 50 -18.25 -3.42 10.28
CA ALA A 50 -17.08 -3.36 11.15
C ALA A 50 -16.59 -1.91 11.31
N ILE A 51 -16.57 -1.13 10.22
CA ILE A 51 -16.20 0.30 10.28
C ILE A 51 -17.20 1.07 11.15
N LYS A 52 -18.51 0.85 10.98
CA LYS A 52 -19.54 1.50 11.80
C LYS A 52 -19.45 1.14 13.27
N LYS A 53 -19.06 -0.11 13.58
CA LYS A 53 -19.00 -0.63 14.97
C LYS A 53 -17.71 -0.26 15.71
N PHE A 54 -16.57 -0.32 15.02
CA PHE A 54 -15.24 -0.19 15.66
C PHE A 54 -14.49 1.07 15.23
N GLY A 55 -15.08 1.89 14.35
CA GLY A 55 -14.38 3.01 13.72
C GLY A 55 -13.38 2.55 12.65
N GLY A 56 -12.63 3.53 12.12
CA GLY A 56 -11.66 3.34 11.05
C GLY A 56 -12.12 3.89 9.69
N LYS A 57 -11.27 3.72 8.68
CA LYS A 57 -11.53 4.13 7.30
C LYS A 57 -11.25 2.98 6.34
N GLN A 58 -11.94 2.97 5.20
CA GLN A 58 -11.48 2.15 4.09
C GLN A 58 -10.12 2.67 3.60
N PRO A 59 -9.23 1.79 3.15
CA PRO A 59 -8.03 2.21 2.46
C PRO A 59 -8.37 2.99 1.19
N LEU A 60 -7.56 3.99 0.87
CA LEU A 60 -7.78 4.85 -0.28
C LEU A 60 -7.28 4.20 -1.57
N THR A 61 -8.10 4.26 -2.62
CA THR A 61 -7.70 3.98 -4.00
C THR A 61 -7.97 5.24 -4.82
N ILE A 62 -6.94 5.85 -5.39
CA ILE A 62 -7.05 7.13 -6.09
C ILE A 62 -6.44 7.06 -7.49
N GLU A 63 -7.16 7.57 -8.49
CA GLU A 63 -6.64 7.77 -9.84
C GLU A 63 -5.93 9.12 -9.92
N LYS A 64 -4.73 9.14 -10.50
CA LYS A 64 -3.93 10.36 -10.72
C LYS A 64 -3.22 10.33 -12.07
N ASP A 65 -2.88 11.51 -12.58
CA ASP A 65 -1.92 11.64 -13.69
C ASP A 65 -0.50 11.28 -13.21
N ILE A 66 0.31 10.65 -14.06
CA ILE A 66 1.69 10.27 -13.73
C ILE A 66 2.55 11.46 -13.29
N CYS A 67 2.25 12.69 -13.73
CA CYS A 67 2.95 13.89 -13.29
C CYS A 67 2.80 14.15 -11.79
N TYR A 68 1.78 13.57 -11.14
CA TYR A 68 1.62 13.62 -9.70
C TYR A 68 2.82 13.03 -8.95
N LEU A 69 3.56 12.09 -9.56
CA LEU A 69 4.74 11.46 -8.98
C LEU A 69 5.98 12.36 -8.96
N LYS A 70 6.03 13.44 -9.76
CA LYS A 70 7.24 14.26 -9.92
C LYS A 70 7.75 14.88 -8.61
N LYS A 71 6.88 14.99 -7.60
CA LYS A 71 7.18 15.54 -6.28
C LYS A 71 7.51 14.49 -5.22
N TYR A 72 7.51 13.21 -5.58
CA TYR A 72 7.73 12.10 -4.66
C TYR A 72 8.93 11.26 -5.08
N LYS A 73 9.63 10.72 -4.09
CA LYS A 73 10.62 9.67 -4.30
C LYS A 73 9.87 8.37 -4.58
N ILE A 74 10.11 7.77 -5.73
CA ILE A 74 9.54 6.47 -6.10
C ILE A 74 10.53 5.38 -5.73
N LEU A 75 10.09 4.44 -4.91
CA LEU A 75 10.85 3.25 -4.55
C LEU A 75 10.32 2.08 -5.39
N ASP A 76 11.20 1.42 -6.13
CA ASP A 76 10.85 0.20 -6.85
C ASP A 76 11.07 -1.04 -5.99
N THR A 77 10.69 -2.20 -6.49
CA THR A 77 10.86 -3.47 -5.78
C THR A 77 12.32 -3.86 -5.56
N ASN A 78 13.25 -3.35 -6.38
CA ASN A 78 14.68 -3.65 -6.24
C ASN A 78 15.27 -2.92 -5.05
N PHE A 79 14.75 -1.74 -4.69
CA PHE A 79 15.12 -1.08 -3.44
C PHE A 79 15.06 -2.05 -2.25
N PHE A 80 13.98 -2.80 -2.09
CA PHE A 80 13.81 -3.75 -0.98
C PHE A 80 14.70 -5.00 -1.08
N LYS A 81 14.99 -5.45 -2.31
CA LYS A 81 15.80 -6.65 -2.58
C LYS A 81 17.30 -6.39 -2.49
N GLU A 82 17.74 -5.15 -2.68
CA GLU A 82 19.16 -4.79 -2.79
C GLU A 82 19.65 -3.93 -1.62
N THR A 83 18.72 -3.32 -0.88
CA THR A 83 19.02 -2.49 0.28
C THR A 83 19.00 -3.31 1.56
N GLU A 84 19.97 -3.05 2.45
CA GLU A 84 20.04 -3.67 3.77
C GLU A 84 18.82 -3.28 4.62
N TYR A 85 18.32 -4.23 5.43
CA TYR A 85 17.11 -4.07 6.24
C TYR A 85 17.07 -2.77 7.06
N ILE A 86 18.16 -2.42 7.73
CA ILE A 86 18.23 -1.21 8.56
C ILE A 86 17.99 0.05 7.72
N LYS A 87 18.50 0.10 6.48
CA LYS A 87 18.30 1.24 5.58
C LYS A 87 16.87 1.30 5.03
N VAL A 88 16.25 0.14 4.80
CA VAL A 88 14.83 0.08 4.44
C VAL A 88 13.98 0.62 5.60
N CYS A 89 14.19 0.15 6.82
CA CYS A 89 13.47 0.60 8.01
C CYS A 89 13.56 2.12 8.20
N LYS A 90 14.78 2.68 8.19
CA LYS A 90 15.02 4.12 8.33
C LYS A 90 14.39 4.97 7.22
N THR A 91 14.04 4.38 6.08
CA THR A 91 13.35 5.10 5.00
C THR A 91 11.88 5.37 5.34
N PHE A 92 11.28 4.54 6.19
CA PHE A 92 9.85 4.61 6.53
C PHE A 92 9.59 5.05 7.98
N GLU A 93 10.58 4.93 8.87
CA GLU A 93 10.50 5.43 10.25
C GLU A 93 10.50 6.97 10.29
N ALA A 94 9.58 7.55 11.06
CA ALA A 94 9.72 8.94 11.50
C ALA A 94 10.84 9.04 12.55
N GLU A 95 11.58 10.15 12.58
CA GLU A 95 12.54 10.42 13.65
C GLU A 95 11.82 10.26 15.00
N ASP A 96 12.30 9.33 15.84
CA ASP A 96 11.79 9.00 17.17
C ASP A 96 10.43 8.27 17.28
N SER A 97 9.98 7.55 16.24
CA SER A 97 8.82 6.64 16.37
C SER A 97 9.17 5.17 16.20
N TRP A 98 8.65 4.34 17.12
CA TRP A 98 8.64 2.88 16.99
C TRP A 98 7.45 2.37 16.16
N ASP A 99 6.63 3.27 15.59
CA ASP A 99 5.47 2.89 14.79
C ASP A 99 5.88 2.03 13.61
N GLN A 100 5.36 0.80 13.61
CA GLN A 100 5.69 -0.22 12.62
C GLN A 100 4.75 -0.17 11.40
N ASP A 101 3.58 0.46 11.56
CA ASP A 101 2.54 0.54 10.53
C ASP A 101 2.66 1.86 9.75
N VAL A 102 3.46 1.84 8.68
CA VAL A 102 3.62 3.00 7.81
C VAL A 102 2.63 2.92 6.66
N ILE A 103 1.85 3.97 6.46
CA ILE A 103 0.91 4.06 5.34
C ILE A 103 1.67 4.58 4.11
N ILE A 104 1.68 3.78 3.04
CA ILE A 104 2.28 4.16 1.75
C ILE A 104 1.29 3.95 0.60
N PHE A 105 1.63 4.47 -0.58
CA PHE A 105 0.89 4.19 -1.81
C PHE A 105 1.71 3.29 -2.74
N VAL A 106 1.08 2.23 -3.24
CA VAL A 106 1.64 1.33 -4.26
C VAL A 106 1.01 1.62 -5.61
N ILE A 107 1.82 1.47 -6.67
CA ILE A 107 1.43 1.62 -8.06
C ILE A 107 1.86 0.34 -8.78
N ASP A 108 0.96 -0.26 -9.54
CA ASP A 108 1.33 -1.27 -10.51
C ASP A 108 1.70 -0.58 -11.84
N LYS A 109 2.89 -0.87 -12.36
CA LYS A 109 3.35 -0.28 -13.62
C LYS A 109 2.50 -0.71 -14.81
N ASP A 110 1.93 -1.92 -14.77
CA ASP A 110 1.11 -2.47 -15.85
C ASP A 110 -0.29 -1.82 -15.91
N GLU A 111 -0.69 -1.15 -14.83
CA GLU A 111 -1.95 -0.40 -14.75
C GLU A 111 -1.82 1.06 -15.22
N ILE A 112 -0.60 1.51 -15.57
CA ILE A 112 -0.40 2.86 -16.08
C ILE A 112 -0.87 2.91 -17.54
N LYS A 113 -1.96 3.62 -17.79
CA LYS A 113 -2.58 3.72 -19.11
C LYS A 113 -2.93 5.17 -19.42
N ASN A 114 -2.60 5.61 -20.64
CA ASN A 114 -2.91 6.97 -21.13
C ASN A 114 -2.45 8.09 -20.17
N GLY A 115 -1.27 7.94 -19.57
CA GLY A 115 -0.72 8.93 -18.62
C GLY A 115 -1.40 8.95 -17.25
N LYS A 116 -2.31 8.01 -16.96
CA LYS A 116 -2.96 7.85 -15.67
C LYS A 116 -2.48 6.60 -14.94
N MET A 117 -2.54 6.64 -13.62
CA MET A 117 -2.16 5.55 -12.73
C MET A 117 -3.16 5.42 -11.58
N ILE A 118 -3.21 4.23 -10.98
CA ILE A 118 -3.97 3.95 -9.77
C ILE A 118 -2.97 3.87 -8.61
N LEU A 119 -3.19 4.70 -7.59
CA LEU A 119 -2.48 4.65 -6.32
C LEU A 119 -3.35 3.92 -5.30
N ARG A 120 -2.80 2.88 -4.66
CA ARG A 120 -3.49 2.14 -3.59
C ARG A 120 -2.79 2.35 -2.25
N GLU A 121 -3.53 2.85 -1.27
CA GLU A 121 -3.08 2.98 0.12
C GLU A 121 -2.92 1.57 0.70
N VAL A 122 -1.72 1.28 1.19
CA VAL A 122 -1.37 0.02 1.85
C VAL A 122 -0.66 0.31 3.15
N THR A 123 -0.80 -0.61 4.11
CA THR A 123 0.06 -0.65 5.28
C THR A 123 1.32 -1.43 4.93
N PHE A 124 2.47 -0.80 5.15
CA PHE A 124 3.77 -1.45 5.12
C PHE A 124 4.07 -2.03 6.51
N SER A 125 4.34 -3.33 6.54
CA SER A 125 4.83 -4.05 7.71
C SER A 125 6.19 -4.64 7.39
N ARG A 126 7.16 -4.33 8.23
CA ARG A 126 8.48 -4.96 8.21
C ARG A 126 8.47 -6.29 8.97
N PRO A 127 9.36 -7.24 8.63
CA PRO A 127 9.57 -8.41 9.46
C PRO A 127 10.11 -8.00 10.83
N ALA A 128 9.62 -8.61 11.91
CA ALA A 128 10.19 -8.42 13.23
C ALA A 128 11.52 -9.18 13.29
N LYS A 129 12.62 -8.48 13.56
CA LYS A 129 13.93 -9.06 13.80
C LYS A 129 14.31 -8.80 15.25
N GLU A 130 14.68 -9.86 15.97
CA GLU A 130 15.23 -9.79 17.34
C GLU A 130 16.54 -9.01 17.39
#